data_AF-A0A1Q7KNM1-F1
#
_entry.id   AF-A0A1Q7KNM1-F1
#
_cell.length_a   1.000
_cell.length_b   1.000
_cell.length_c   1.000
_cell.angle_alpha   90.00
_cell.angle_beta   90.00
_cell.angle_gamma   90.00
#
_symmetry.space_group_name_H-M   'P 1'
#
loop_
_entity.id
_entity.type
_entity.pdbx_description
1 polymer ?
#
loop_
_entity_poly.entity_id
_entity_poly.type
_entity_poly.pdbx_seq_one_letter_code
_entity_poly.pdbx_strand_id
1 'polypeptide(L)' 'MLTTFVLAALLQQPATPPPPPPGPPALAVGAQAPDFSIPGATRYGTLKNPARLSDYKGKTVVLAFFFKARTRG' A
#
# COMPACT_ATOMS: atom_id res chain seq x y z
N MET A 1 36.25 -19.00 -35.17
CA MET A 1 36.04 -18.82 -33.71
C MET A 1 35.32 -17.52 -33.37
N LEU A 2 35.43 -16.45 -34.17
CA LEU A 2 34.76 -15.16 -33.90
C LEU A 2 33.25 -15.16 -34.24
N THR A 3 32.82 -15.97 -35.22
CA THR A 3 31.44 -15.99 -35.74
C THR A 3 30.43 -16.68 -34.80
N THR A 4 30.88 -17.55 -33.90
CA THR A 4 30.01 -18.31 -32.98
C THR A 4 29.59 -17.47 -31.77
N PHE A 5 30.40 -16.49 -31.35
CA PHE A 5 30.10 -15.66 -30.18
C PHE A 5 28.95 -14.67 -30.42
N VAL A 6 28.77 -14.20 -31.66
CA VAL A 6 27.71 -13.22 -31.99
C VAL A 6 26.30 -13.84 -31.88
N LEU A 7 26.15 -15.14 -32.13
CA LEU A 7 24.85 -15.82 -32.07
C LEU A 7 24.36 -16.04 -30.63
N ALA A 8 25.28 -16.25 -29.68
CA ALA A 8 24.93 -16.43 -28.26
C ALA A 8 24.44 -15.13 -27.60
N ALA A 9 24.95 -13.97 -28.04
CA ALA A 9 24.59 -12.67 -27.48
C ALA A 9 23.16 -12.21 -27.85
N LEU A 10 22.61 -12.69 -28.98
CA LEU A 10 21.24 -12.34 -29.40
C LEU A 10 20.14 -13.12 -28.64
N LEU A 11 20.47 -14.25 -28.03
CA LEU A 11 19.52 -15.11 -27.29
C LEU A 11 19.31 -14.67 -25.84
N GLN A 12 20.17 -13.79 -25.31
CA GLN A 12 20.05 -13.25 -23.95
C GLN A 12 19.37 -11.88 -23.97
N GLN A 13 18.14 -11.82 -24.51
CA GLN A 13 17.28 -10.67 -24.24
C GLN A 13 16.78 -10.77 -22.80
N PRO A 14 17.00 -9.76 -21.94
CA PRO A 14 16.43 -9.74 -20.61
C PRO A 14 14.90 -9.78 -20.72
N ALA A 15 14.29 -10.82 -20.16
CA ALA A 15 12.84 -10.94 -20.10
C ALA A 15 12.28 -9.76 -19.27
N THR A 16 11.35 -9.02 -19.86
CA THR A 16 10.65 -7.96 -19.14
C THR A 16 9.74 -8.60 -18.09
N PRO A 17 9.77 -8.18 -16.81
CA PRO A 17 8.85 -8.71 -15.81
C PRO A 17 7.40 -8.49 -16.25
N PRO A 18 6.49 -9.44 -16.01
CA PRO A 18 5.08 -9.23 -16.27
C PRO A 18 4.56 -8.02 -15.45
N PRO A 19 3.64 -7.22 -16.00
CA PRO A 19 3.07 -6.08 -15.31
C PRO A 19 2.35 -6.53 -14.02
N PRO A 20 2.37 -5.71 -12.96
CA PRO A 20 1.67 -6.03 -11.73
C PRO A 20 0.15 -6.13 -12.00
N PRO A 21 -0.56 -7.01 -11.26
CA PRO A 21 -2.00 -7.13 -11.38
C PRO A 21 -2.69 -5.79 -11.05
N PRO A 22 -3.85 -5.50 -11.66
CA PRO A 22 -4.62 -4.31 -11.35
C PRO A 22 -4.93 -4.20 -9.86
N GLY A 23 -4.71 -3.03 -9.28
CA GLY A 23 -5.05 -2.75 -7.89
C GLY A 23 -6.57 -2.69 -7.66
N PRO A 24 -7.02 -2.73 -6.40
CA PRO A 24 -8.43 -2.55 -6.07
C PRO A 24 -8.93 -1.17 -6.55
N PRO A 25 -10.23 -1.05 -6.85
CA PRO A 25 -10.81 0.21 -7.32
C PRO A 25 -10.68 1.31 -6.25
N ALA A 26 -10.45 2.54 -6.71
CA ALA A 26 -10.38 3.71 -5.84
C ALA A 26 -11.75 3.99 -5.19
N LEU A 27 -11.71 4.53 -3.97
CA LEU A 27 -12.93 4.97 -3.28
C LEU A 27 -13.56 6.16 -4.03
N ALA A 28 -14.83 6.03 -4.37
CA ALA A 28 -15.58 7.09 -5.04
C ALA A 28 -16.06 8.17 -4.05
N VAL A 29 -16.06 9.43 -4.49
CA VAL A 29 -16.58 10.56 -3.70
C VAL A 29 -18.10 10.40 -3.51
N GLY A 30 -18.58 10.61 -2.28
CA GLY A 30 -19.99 10.47 -1.93
C GLY A 30 -20.44 9.02 -1.67
N ALA A 31 -19.61 8.02 -2.00
CA ALA A 31 -19.86 6.65 -1.58
C ALA A 31 -19.69 6.52 -0.06
N GLN A 32 -20.45 5.60 0.55
CA GLN A 32 -20.28 5.28 1.95
C GLN A 32 -18.88 4.72 2.21
N ALA A 33 -18.16 5.33 3.15
CA ALA A 33 -16.86 4.83 3.58
C ALA A 33 -17.00 3.43 4.21
N PRO A 34 -16.19 2.43 3.79
CA PRO A 34 -16.18 1.11 4.41
C PRO A 34 -15.75 1.19 5.88
N ASP A 35 -16.37 0.37 6.74
CA ASP A 35 -15.93 0.27 8.14
C ASP A 35 -14.59 -0.46 8.23
N PHE A 36 -13.75 -0.03 9.15
CA PHE A 36 -12.46 -0.66 9.42
C PHE A 36 -12.08 -0.48 10.89
N SER A 37 -11.14 -1.29 11.34
CA SER A 37 -10.62 -1.30 12.70
C SER A 37 -9.10 -1.34 12.66
N ILE A 38 -8.44 -0.42 13.37
CA ILE A 38 -6.97 -0.36 13.47
C ILE A 38 -6.50 -0.35 14.93
N PRO A 39 -5.34 -0.93 15.24
CA PRO A 39 -4.70 -0.70 16.53
C PRO A 39 -4.44 0.80 16.74
N GLY A 40 -4.92 1.35 17.85
CA GLY A 40 -4.64 2.73 18.23
C GLY A 40 -3.36 2.81 19.06
N ALA A 41 -2.63 3.93 18.93
CA ALA A 41 -1.50 4.23 19.80
C ALA A 41 -1.53 5.70 20.23
N THR A 42 -1.12 5.95 21.47
CA THR A 42 -0.91 7.29 22.04
C THR A 42 0.49 7.39 22.64
N ARG A 43 0.85 8.55 23.17
CA ARG A 43 2.08 8.73 23.94
C ARG A 43 2.23 7.79 25.14
N TYR A 44 1.15 7.17 25.60
CA TYR A 44 1.15 6.24 26.73
C TYR A 44 1.19 4.76 26.31
N GLY A 45 1.33 4.48 25.01
CA GLY A 45 1.36 3.13 24.46
C GLY A 45 0.12 2.81 23.61
N THR A 46 -0.09 1.52 23.35
CA THR A 46 -1.21 1.01 22.56
C THR A 46 -2.52 1.13 23.32
N LEU A 47 -3.60 1.48 22.62
CA LEU A 47 -4.94 1.46 23.20
C LEU A 47 -5.37 0.01 23.50
N LYS A 48 -6.13 -0.16 24.59
CA LYS A 48 -6.76 -1.44 24.94
C LYS A 48 -7.77 -1.90 23.88
N ASN A 49 -8.54 -0.96 23.36
CA ASN A 49 -9.52 -1.20 22.31
C ASN A 49 -9.01 -0.63 20.99
N PRO A 50 -9.25 -1.31 19.85
CA PRO A 50 -8.90 -0.75 18.55
C PRO A 50 -9.78 0.47 18.23
N ALA A 51 -9.29 1.35 17.36
CA ALA A 51 -10.07 2.45 16.83
C ALA A 51 -10.88 1.97 15.62
N ARG A 52 -12.21 2.17 15.64
CA ARG A 52 -13.10 1.83 14.51
C ARG A 52 -13.62 3.09 13.83
N LEU A 53 -13.86 3.03 12.53
CA LEU A 53 -14.45 4.16 11.81
C LEU A 53 -15.87 4.48 12.34
N SER A 54 -16.63 3.44 12.66
CA SER A 54 -17.96 3.55 13.27
C SER A 54 -18.01 4.35 14.58
N ASP A 55 -16.92 4.41 15.36
CA ASP A 55 -16.84 5.20 16.59
C ASP A 55 -16.91 6.72 16.33
N TYR A 56 -16.66 7.15 15.08
CA TYR A 56 -16.65 8.56 14.66
C TYR A 56 -17.91 8.99 13.90
N LYS A 57 -18.99 8.20 13.94
CA LYS A 57 -20.28 8.55 13.33
C LYS A 57 -20.73 9.97 13.74
N GLY A 58 -21.19 10.75 12.76
CA GLY A 58 -21.63 12.13 12.98
C GLY A 58 -20.49 13.16 13.05
N LYS A 59 -19.24 12.75 12.86
CA LYS A 59 -18.07 13.65 12.78
C LYS A 59 -17.52 13.67 11.36
N THR A 60 -16.89 14.79 10.99
CA THR A 60 -16.00 14.83 9.82
C THR A 60 -14.67 14.20 10.19
N VAL A 61 -14.27 13.18 9.43
CA VAL A 61 -13.06 12.40 9.69
C VAL A 61 -12.10 12.55 8.52
N VAL A 62 -10.83 12.81 8.80
CA VAL A 62 -9.75 12.85 7.80
C VAL A 62 -8.87 11.63 8.00
N LEU A 63 -8.70 10.82 6.96
CA LEU A 63 -7.77 9.68 6.94
C LEU A 63 -6.49 10.09 6.22
N ALA A 64 -5.36 9.92 6.88
CA ALA A 64 -4.04 10.13 6.31
C ALA A 64 -3.21 8.85 6.41
N PHE A 65 -2.74 8.36 5.26
CA PHE A 65 -1.88 7.18 5.18
C PHE A 65 -0.43 7.59 5.05
N PHE A 66 0.44 7.02 5.87
CA PHE A 66 1.88 7.23 5.82
C PHE A 66 2.55 5.89 5.55
N PHE A 67 3.36 5.80 4.49
CA PHE A 67 4.08 4.55 4.14
C PHE A 67 5.20 4.20 5.12
N LYS A 68 5.64 5.17 5.95
CA LYS A 68 6.66 5.00 6.96
C LYS A 68 6.33 5.84 8.18
N ALA A 69 6.51 5.26 9.37
CA ALA A 69 6.37 5.98 10.62
C ALA A 69 7.49 7.03 10.74
N ARG A 70 7.12 8.29 11.01
CA ARG A 70 8.07 9.29 11.51
C ARG A 70 8.21 9.12 13.02
N THR A 71 8.94 8.11 13.45
CA THR A 71 9.45 8.07 14.83
C THR A 71 10.74 8.89 14.91
N ARG A 72 11.02 9.52 16.05
CA ARG A 72 12.38 9.99 16.31
C ARG A 72 13.30 8.76 16.33
N GLY A 73 14.43 8.86 15.62
CA GLY A 73 15.61 8.03 15.92
C GLY A 73 16.26 8.55 17.19
#